data_AF-A0AB72XL96-F1
#
_entry.id   AF-A0AB72XL96-F1
#
_cell.length_a   1.000
_cell.length_b   1.000
_cell.length_c   1.000
_cell.angle_alpha   90.00
_cell.angle_beta   90.00
_cell.angle_gamma   90.00
#
_symmetry.space_group_name_H-M   'P 1'
#
loop_
_entity.id
_entity.type
_entity.pdbx_description
1 polymer ?
#
loop_
_entity_poly.entity_id
_entity_poly.type
_entity_poly.pdbx_seq_one_letter_code
_entity_poly.pdbx_strand_id
1 'polypeptide(L)'
;MRTTVTLDDDVEQLVRRRMAERQVSFKKALNDAIRDGASGRPAPSHFSTRTADLGVPAVNLDRALQLAADLEDEELVRRQRRGS
;
A
#
# COMPACT_ATOMS: atom_id res chain seq x y z
N MET A 1 10.09 19.86 29.93
CA MET A 1 10.20 19.22 31.26
C MET A 1 11.27 18.13 31.21
N ARG A 2 11.99 17.89 32.31
CA ARG A 2 12.93 16.77 32.44
C ARG A 2 12.28 15.71 33.32
N THR A 3 12.14 14.50 32.79
CA THR A 3 11.54 13.36 33.48
C THR A 3 12.48 12.18 33.32
N THR A 4 12.70 11.41 34.39
CA THR A 4 13.38 10.12 34.32
C THR A 4 12.31 9.04 34.21
N VAL A 5 12.44 8.17 33.21
CA VAL A 5 11.52 7.04 32.98
C VAL A 5 12.35 5.76 32.89
N THR A 6 11.86 4.68 33.46
CA THR A 6 12.43 3.33 33.30
C THR A 6 11.77 2.69 32.08
N LEU A 7 12.57 2.10 31.19
CA LEU A 7 12.09 1.36 30.03
C LEU A 7 12.59 -0.09 30.16
N ASP A 8 11.72 -1.05 29.87
CA ASP A 8 12.13 -2.44 29.69
C ASP A 8 12.98 -2.58 28.41
N ASP A 9 13.79 -3.64 28.34
CA ASP A 9 14.76 -3.86 27.25
C ASP A 9 14.10 -3.90 25.85
N ASP A 10 12.87 -4.42 25.77
CA ASP A 10 12.09 -4.47 24.53
C ASP A 10 11.57 -3.07 24.14
N VAL A 11 11.10 -2.28 25.11
CA VAL A 11 10.63 -0.91 24.89
C VAL A 11 11.77 -0.01 24.44
N GLU A 12 12.97 -0.16 25.02
CA GLU A 12 14.14 0.60 24.58
C GLU A 12 14.49 0.28 23.12
N GLN A 13 14.45 -1.00 22.73
CA GLN A 13 14.67 -1.43 21.34
C GLN A 13 13.63 -0.84 20.38
N LEU A 14 12.36 -0.73 20.79
CA LEU A 14 11.32 -0.08 19.99
C LEU A 14 11.61 1.42 19.77
N VAL A 15 12.16 2.11 20.77
CA VAL A 15 12.57 3.52 20.62
C VAL A 15 13.78 3.62 19.68
N ARG A 16 14.79 2.77 19.84
CA ARG A 16 15.99 2.74 18.97
C ARG A 16 15.64 2.46 17.51
N ARG A 17 14.72 1.53 17.26
CA ARG A 17 14.21 1.23 15.92
C ARG A 17 13.55 2.46 15.30
N ARG A 18 12.66 3.14 16.04
CA ARG A 18 12.03 4.39 15.57
C ARG A 18 13.06 5.50 15.28
N MET A 19 14.13 5.60 16.07
CA MET A 19 15.22 6.53 15.79
C MET A 19 15.90 6.25 14.46
N ALA A 20 16.21 4.98 14.16
CA ALA A 20 16.84 4.56 12.91
C ALA A 20 15.91 4.76 11.69
N GLU A 21 14.64 4.39 11.81
CA GLU A 21 13.65 4.50 10.72
C GLU A 21 13.35 5.96 10.37
N ARG A 22 13.27 6.84 11.37
CA ARG A 22 12.87 8.25 11.17
C ARG A 22 14.03 9.25 11.23
N GLN A 23 15.26 8.78 11.50
CA GLN A 23 16.46 9.62 11.66
C GLN A 23 16.27 10.75 12.68
N VAL A 24 15.76 10.40 13.87
CA VAL A 24 15.46 11.35 14.95
C VAL A 24 16.16 10.99 16.25
N SER A 25 16.32 11.98 17.14
CA SER A 25 16.90 11.76 18.47
C SER A 25 16.01 10.91 19.37
N PHE A 26 16.61 10.27 20.38
CA PHE A 26 15.91 9.44 21.38
C PHE A 26 14.73 10.18 22.02
N LYS A 27 14.95 11.43 22.44
CA LYS A 27 13.89 12.28 23.02
C LYS A 27 12.71 12.44 22.06
N LYS A 28 12.97 12.72 20.78
CA LYS A 28 11.90 12.90 19.80
C LYS A 28 11.16 11.59 19.55
N ALA A 29 11.89 10.50 19.32
CA ALA A 29 11.31 9.16 19.14
C ALA A 29 10.41 8.74 20.31
N LEU A 30 10.86 8.93 21.56
CA LEU A 30 10.09 8.58 22.76
C LEU A 30 8.81 9.42 22.88
N ASN A 31 8.90 10.75 22.72
CA ASN A 31 7.73 11.62 22.82
C ASN A 31 6.72 11.34 21.69
N ASP A 32 7.19 11.12 20.47
CA ASP A 32 6.31 10.80 19.34
C ASP A 32 5.63 9.45 19.54
N ALA A 33 6.33 8.44 20.05
CA ALA A 33 5.72 7.15 20.40
C ALA A 33 4.59 7.28 21.45
N ILE A 34 4.79 8.13 22.46
CA ILE A 34 3.77 8.41 23.49
C ILE A 34 2.55 9.12 22.87
N ARG A 35 2.78 10.11 21.99
CA ARG A 35 1.69 10.82 21.29
C ARG A 35 0.90 9.90 20.37
N ASP A 36 1.60 9.08 19.59
CA ASP A 36 0.98 8.10 18.69
C ASP A 36 0.13 7.09 19.49
N GLY A 37 0.60 6.66 20.66
CA GLY A 37 -0.16 5.80 21.58
C GLY A 37 -1.37 6.50 22.20
N ALA A 38 -1.21 7.74 22.67
CA ALA A 38 -2.27 8.52 23.31
C ALA A 38 -3.39 8.93 22.34
N SER A 39 -3.06 9.09 21.05
CA SER A 39 -4.03 9.45 20.01
C SER A 39 -5.00 8.30 19.70
N GLY A 40 -4.69 7.07 20.15
CA GLY A 40 -5.36 5.86 19.73
C GLY A 40 -5.07 5.58 18.25
N ARG A 41 -4.69 4.36 17.90
CA ARG A 41 -4.60 4.03 16.48
C ARG A 41 -6.03 3.94 15.94
N PRO A 42 -6.44 4.77 14.97
CA PRO A 42 -7.72 4.55 14.31
C PRO A 42 -7.73 3.11 13.81
N ALA A 43 -8.82 2.37 14.06
CA ALA A 43 -8.96 1.05 13.46
C ALA A 43 -8.73 1.21 11.95
N PRO A 44 -7.86 0.38 11.32
CA PRO A 44 -7.68 0.45 9.88
C PRO A 44 -9.06 0.30 9.25
N SER A 45 -9.45 1.28 8.43
CA SER A 45 -10.70 1.18 7.69
C SER A 45 -10.61 -0.05 6.80
N HIS A 46 -11.69 -0.84 6.76
CA HIS A 46 -11.75 -1.96 5.83
C HIS A 46 -11.65 -1.40 4.41
N PHE A 47 -10.65 -1.86 3.66
CA PHE A 47 -10.54 -1.55 2.25
C PHE A 47 -11.75 -2.14 1.54
N SER A 48 -12.49 -1.31 0.81
CA SER A 48 -13.59 -1.75 -0.05
C SER A 48 -13.36 -1.26 -1.47
N THR A 49 -13.46 -2.18 -2.43
CA THR A 49 -13.46 -1.84 -3.86
C THR A 49 -14.89 -1.53 -4.27
N ARG A 50 -15.13 -0.36 -4.87
CA ARG A 50 -16.43 -0.07 -5.48
C ARG A 50 -16.61 -0.94 -6.72
N THR A 51 -17.72 -1.65 -6.78
CA THR A 51 -18.14 -2.38 -7.99
C THR A 51 -18.78 -1.41 -8.98
N ALA A 52 -18.53 -1.62 -10.27
CA ALA A 52 -19.24 -0.96 -11.36
C ALA A 52 -20.03 -2.03 -12.13
N ASP A 53 -21.23 -1.67 -12.59
CA ASP A 53 -22.00 -2.52 -13.50
C ASP A 53 -21.39 -2.41 -14.91
N LEU A 54 -20.88 -3.53 -15.43
CA LEU A 54 -20.29 -3.64 -16.76
C LEU A 54 -21.22 -4.31 -17.77
N GLY A 55 -22.44 -4.68 -17.36
CA GLY A 55 -23.41 -5.39 -18.18
C GLY A 55 -23.02 -6.84 -18.49
N VAL A 56 -23.64 -7.39 -19.53
CA VAL A 56 -23.39 -8.77 -20.01
C VAL A 56 -22.29 -8.75 -21.05
N PRO A 57 -21.22 -9.56 -20.91
CA PRO A 57 -20.13 -9.57 -21.87
C PRO A 57 -20.59 -10.13 -23.23
N ALA A 58 -20.17 -9.47 -24.32
CA ALA A 58 -20.49 -9.88 -25.69
C ALA A 58 -19.68 -11.10 -26.16
N VAL A 59 -18.62 -11.46 -25.43
CA VAL A 59 -17.73 -12.59 -25.71
C VAL A 59 -17.41 -13.31 -24.40
N ASN A 60 -16.98 -14.57 -24.48
CA ASN A 60 -16.53 -15.28 -23.29
C ASN A 60 -15.23 -14.62 -22.76
N LEU A 61 -15.24 -14.21 -21.48
CA LEU A 61 -14.09 -13.60 -20.80
C LEU A 61 -13.25 -14.62 -20.02
N ASP A 62 -13.57 -15.92 -20.11
CA ASP A 62 -12.68 -16.98 -19.63
C ASP A 62 -11.32 -16.84 -20.31
N ARG A 63 -10.26 -16.81 -19.49
CA ARG A 63 -8.89 -16.53 -19.95
C ARG A 63 -8.76 -15.16 -20.65
N ALA A 64 -9.38 -14.11 -20.10
CA ALA A 64 -9.37 -12.74 -20.63
C ALA A 64 -7.99 -12.19 -21.06
N LEU A 65 -6.90 -12.58 -20.40
CA LEU A 65 -5.54 -12.16 -20.82
C LEU A 65 -5.13 -12.74 -22.17
N GLN A 66 -5.51 -13.99 -22.46
CA GLN A 66 -5.27 -14.60 -23.77
C GLN A 66 -6.11 -13.90 -24.83
N LEU A 67 -7.40 -13.67 -24.54
CA LEU A 67 -8.29 -12.93 -25.43
C LEU A 67 -7.73 -11.53 -25.75
N ALA A 68 -7.17 -10.84 -24.76
CA ALA A 68 -6.55 -9.54 -24.95
C ALA A 68 -5.31 -9.62 -25.86
N ALA A 69 -4.46 -10.64 -25.69
CA ALA A 69 -3.30 -10.86 -26.54
C ALA A 69 -3.69 -11.16 -27.99
N ASP A 70 -4.69 -12.02 -28.20
CA ASP A 70 -5.17 -12.37 -29.54
C ASP A 70 -5.74 -11.13 -30.27
N LEU A 71 -6.50 -10.28 -29.56
CA LEU A 71 -7.02 -9.02 -30.09
C LEU A 71 -5.91 -8.02 -30.45
N GLU A 72 -4.82 -8.00 -29.67
CA GLU A 72 -3.65 -7.18 -29.93
C GLU A 72 -2.89 -7.67 -31.18
N ASP A 73 -2.68 -8.97 -31.30
CA ASP A 73 -2.03 -9.59 -32.46
C ASP A 73 -2.81 -9.32 -33.76
N GLU A 74 -4.14 -9.46 -33.73
CA GLU A 74 -5.00 -9.12 -34.87
C GLU A 74 -4.83 -7.66 -35.31
N GLU A 75 -4.76 -6.73 -34.36
CA GLU A 75 -4.60 -5.31 -34.65
C GLU A 75 -3.20 -4.98 -35.16
N LEU A 76 -2.15 -5.63 -34.63
CA LEU A 76 -0.78 -5.52 -35.15
C LEU A 76 -0.69 -5.95 -36.62
N VAL A 77 -1.32 -7.08 -36.97
CA VAL A 77 -1.38 -7.55 -38.37
C VAL A 77 -2.14 -6.56 -39.26
N ARG A 78 -3.25 -5.99 -38.77
CA ARG A 78 -4.00 -4.96 -39.52
C ARG A 78 -3.17 -3.71 -39.78
N ARG A 79 -2.39 -3.25 -38.80
CA ARG A 79 -1.49 -2.08 -38.94
C ARG A 79 -0.39 -2.34 -39.97
N GLN A 80 0.27 -3.50 -39.90
CA GLN A 80 1.30 -3.88 -40.88
C GLN A 80 0.75 -3.88 -42.32
N ARG A 81 -0.48 -4.37 -42.53
CA ARG A 81 -1.14 -4.37 -43.84
C ARG A 81 -1.48 -2.96 -44.35
N ARG A 82 -1.65 -1.99 -43.46
CA ARG A 82 -1.94 -0.59 -43.79
C ARG A 82 -0.68 0.25 -44.05
N GLY A 83 0.51 -0.35 -43.94
CA GLY A 83 1.78 0.32 -44.30
C GLY A 83 2.22 1.39 -43.30
N SER A 84 1.90 1.20 -42.02
CA SER A 84 2.36 2.03 -40.89
C SER A 84 3.17 1.21 -39.91
#